data_AF-A0A2G5TRV9-F1
#
_entry.id   AF-A0A2G5TRV9-F1
#
_cell.length_a   1.000
_cell.length_b   1.000
_cell.length_c   1.000
_cell.angle_alpha   90.00
_cell.angle_beta   90.00
_cell.angle_gamma   90.00
#
_symmetry.space_group_name_H-M   'P 1'
#
loop_
_entity.id
_entity.type
_entity.pdbx_description
1 polymer ?
#
loop_
_entity_poly.entity_id
_entity_poly.type
_entity_poly.pdbx_seq_one_letter_code
_entity_poly.pdbx_strand_id
1 'polypeptide(L)'
;MPYAYDWLSKERKSNILGIKIIQLNGKLLLYLQPRTFFEFEINYEKNGNHTLVTYERKELFVQNHFVNVFFEDLKMVLENQKTAVNFDLFLTTNEDSAKISEFLEESFKALKTRCSELKVNRIFFEDANVTFGMSVLKYLSSEILSSVIFRRPAEPINFQDSVNGLRNLEGGYRFQLGIGVRTIDEEDLISINQFASFSEIISGLEISSFSLAASYDSILNKDEFHTIIREKASRGPICIIEFKDQNPELKTTLFGKRKTPINSDVCEETARSVLENPLLMQLILKRFVFFEIESLRKVNRGVRKCIDTVKPNLHIEKYRFLLCNNRLLTDITLGSGEHKRLVYPSDGSSVMDKVYREPTCTLLLNDFETNIEHPKSFLQELSMKYLSTNRFSKDLEKAFYGELLKEIGKVLKKREIPLKIRQLSMGTHCQMEVMEILPAIDKDSLKIILFACPSEQKRLSLAENNDLLFKVDQLSQTDQWKSAEQLVFYDFTLKEPIEEVNIFHFSNLDILVKTLSTQNVFYLKTNLLKSSKFQKYKIHFRESTIDESLHELIGDPYRTISDEKKIWYFRIPNTNYFIHIVLDTRYVKNRNGSVTPKSIIFTRVSEEDTPFFEPPINQLRIN
;
A
#
# COMPACT_ATOMS: atom_id res chain seq x y z
N MET A 1 1.51 -27.50 15.30
CA MET A 1 0.28 -26.78 15.73
C MET A 1 0.54 -25.31 15.47
N PRO A 2 -0.38 -24.58 14.80
CA PRO A 2 -0.18 -23.16 14.53
C PRO A 2 -0.04 -22.33 15.81
N TYR A 3 0.63 -21.19 15.69
CA TYR A 3 0.81 -20.22 16.75
C TYR A 3 -0.07 -18.98 16.47
N ALA A 4 0.43 -18.02 15.69
CA ALA A 4 -0.30 -16.79 15.39
C ALA A 4 -1.43 -17.00 14.37
N TYR A 5 -1.41 -18.07 13.58
CA TYR A 5 -2.49 -18.35 12.64
C TYR A 5 -3.85 -18.50 13.36
N ASP A 6 -3.87 -19.02 14.58
CA ASP A 6 -5.09 -19.15 15.38
C ASP A 6 -5.63 -17.83 15.92
N TRP A 7 -4.83 -16.76 15.90
CA TRP A 7 -5.31 -15.42 16.19
C TRP A 7 -6.09 -14.78 15.04
N LEU A 8 -6.02 -15.36 13.84
CA LEU A 8 -6.72 -14.83 12.66
C LEU A 8 -8.22 -15.19 12.73
N SER A 9 -9.07 -14.19 12.50
CA SER A 9 -10.51 -14.42 12.33
C SER A 9 -10.79 -15.28 11.10
N LYS A 10 -11.98 -15.92 11.07
CA LYS A 10 -12.41 -16.77 9.95
C LYS A 10 -12.32 -16.05 8.60
N GLU A 11 -12.67 -14.77 8.56
CA GLU A 11 -12.59 -13.92 7.36
C GLU A 11 -11.14 -13.64 6.93
N ARG A 12 -10.23 -13.47 7.90
CA ARG A 12 -8.79 -13.26 7.69
C ARG A 12 -8.05 -14.54 7.28
N LYS A 13 -8.66 -15.71 7.46
CA LYS A 13 -8.13 -17.02 7.05
C LYS A 13 -8.45 -17.39 5.59
N SER A 14 -9.63 -17.01 5.06
CA SER A 14 -10.15 -17.55 3.78
C SER A 14 -10.16 -16.61 2.58
N ASN A 15 -9.77 -15.34 2.72
CA ASN A 15 -9.90 -14.30 1.68
C ASN A 15 -8.60 -13.48 1.48
N ILE A 16 -7.45 -14.14 1.62
CA ILE A 16 -6.16 -13.49 1.43
C ILE A 16 -5.93 -13.33 -0.08
N LEU A 17 -5.61 -12.12 -0.52
CA LEU A 17 -5.26 -11.76 -1.89
C LEU A 17 -3.76 -11.54 -2.07
N GLY A 18 -3.03 -11.31 -0.98
CA GLY A 18 -1.59 -11.09 -1.00
C GLY A 18 -0.91 -11.76 0.20
N ILE A 19 0.15 -12.52 -0.07
CA ILE A 19 1.06 -13.04 0.95
C ILE A 19 2.41 -12.41 0.68
N LYS A 20 2.97 -11.73 1.68
CA LYS A 20 4.30 -11.14 1.57
C LYS A 20 5.17 -11.57 2.74
N ILE A 21 6.32 -12.14 2.42
CA ILE A 21 7.28 -12.65 3.40
C ILE A 21 8.52 -11.76 3.33
N ILE A 22 8.92 -11.21 4.46
CA ILE A 22 10.16 -10.43 4.56
C ILE A 22 11.06 -11.05 5.62
N GLN A 23 12.23 -11.49 5.19
CA GLN A 23 13.30 -11.92 6.06
C GLN A 23 14.15 -10.72 6.49
N LEU A 24 14.52 -10.70 7.76
CA LEU A 24 15.45 -9.75 8.37
C LEU A 24 16.41 -10.50 9.28
N ASN A 25 17.50 -9.84 9.69
CA ASN A 25 18.45 -10.44 10.62
C ASN A 25 17.74 -10.82 11.95
N GLY A 26 17.64 -12.11 12.22
CA GLY A 26 16.97 -12.66 13.40
C GLY A 26 15.45 -12.46 13.45
N LYS A 27 14.78 -12.18 12.32
CA LYS A 27 13.35 -11.85 12.31
C LYS A 27 12.66 -12.22 10.99
N LEU A 28 11.46 -12.77 11.06
CA LEU A 28 10.61 -13.07 9.91
C LEU A 28 9.26 -12.35 10.04
N LEU A 29 8.76 -11.85 8.92
CA LEU A 29 7.56 -11.04 8.88
C LEU A 29 6.61 -11.62 7.85
N LEU A 30 5.41 -11.97 8.30
CA LEU A 30 4.34 -12.47 7.46
C LEU A 30 3.28 -11.38 7.30
N TYR A 31 3.13 -10.89 6.07
CA TYR A 31 2.04 -10.03 5.67
C TYR A 31 0.97 -10.80 4.98
N LEU A 32 -0.25 -10.58 5.46
CA LEU A 32 -1.45 -11.13 4.86
C LEU A 32 -2.35 -9.96 4.48
N GLN A 33 -2.60 -9.85 3.18
CA GLN A 33 -3.47 -8.84 2.60
C GLN A 33 -4.81 -9.48 2.29
N PRO A 34 -5.85 -9.28 3.11
CA PRO A 34 -7.21 -9.67 2.76
C PRO A 34 -7.79 -8.77 1.64
N ARG A 35 -9.04 -8.99 1.23
CA ARG A 35 -9.77 -8.08 0.32
C ARG A 35 -9.85 -6.61 0.81
N THR A 36 -9.55 -6.33 2.08
CA THR A 36 -9.49 -4.98 2.64
C THR A 36 -8.10 -4.35 2.48
N PHE A 37 -8.00 -3.03 2.37
CA PHE A 37 -6.73 -2.29 2.17
C PHE A 37 -5.71 -2.38 3.33
N PHE A 38 -6.06 -2.97 4.46
CA PHE A 38 -5.15 -3.14 5.58
C PHE A 38 -4.42 -4.48 5.48
N GLU A 39 -3.14 -4.43 5.12
CA GLU A 39 -2.22 -5.53 5.37
C GLU A 39 -2.04 -5.65 6.89
N PHE A 40 -2.12 -6.86 7.42
CA PHE A 40 -1.75 -7.11 8.81
C PHE A 40 -0.48 -7.95 8.88
N GLU A 41 0.30 -7.65 9.90
CA GLU A 41 1.67 -8.11 10.06
C GLU A 41 1.75 -9.04 11.26
N ILE A 42 2.22 -10.26 11.01
CA ILE A 42 2.66 -11.15 12.08
C ILE A 42 4.19 -11.15 12.07
N ASN A 43 4.75 -10.92 13.25
CA ASN A 43 6.18 -10.84 13.45
C ASN A 43 6.68 -12.06 14.24
N TYR A 44 7.78 -12.65 13.80
CA TYR A 44 8.48 -13.77 14.44
C TYR A 44 9.93 -13.35 14.68
N GLU A 45 10.26 -13.03 15.92
CA GLU A 45 11.54 -12.42 16.29
C GLU A 45 12.36 -13.36 17.18
N LYS A 46 13.65 -13.53 16.86
CA LYS A 46 14.60 -14.31 17.64
C LYS A 46 14.82 -13.64 19.00
N ASN A 47 14.60 -14.39 20.07
CA ASN A 47 14.82 -13.97 21.44
C ASN A 47 15.57 -15.07 22.22
N GLY A 48 16.89 -15.12 22.07
CA GLY A 48 17.71 -16.22 22.58
C GLY A 48 17.34 -17.55 21.93
N ASN A 49 17.00 -18.56 22.74
CA ASN A 49 16.49 -19.87 22.30
C ASN A 49 14.96 -19.90 22.09
N HIS A 50 14.30 -18.75 22.23
CA HIS A 50 12.85 -18.59 22.07
C HIS A 50 12.54 -17.69 20.87
N THR A 51 11.29 -17.75 20.44
CA THR A 51 10.71 -16.85 19.44
C THR A 51 9.65 -16.00 20.09
N LEU A 52 9.76 -14.68 19.92
CA LEU A 52 8.70 -13.75 20.24
C LEU A 52 7.82 -13.58 18.99
N VAL A 53 6.58 -14.04 19.08
CA VAL A 53 5.57 -13.85 18.04
C VAL A 53 4.69 -12.68 18.42
N THR A 54 4.59 -11.64 17.57
CA THR A 54 3.72 -10.48 17.84
C THR A 54 2.71 -10.23 16.71
N TYR A 55 1.49 -9.87 17.11
CA TYR A 55 0.38 -9.56 16.22
C TYR A 55 -0.57 -8.56 16.90
N GLU A 56 -0.70 -7.35 16.35
CA GLU A 56 -1.48 -6.26 16.94
C GLU A 56 -1.09 -5.98 18.42
N ARG A 57 -1.95 -6.31 19.38
CA ARG A 57 -1.69 -6.19 20.84
C ARG A 57 -1.30 -7.53 21.50
N LYS A 58 -1.20 -8.61 20.73
CA LYS A 58 -0.91 -9.96 21.22
C LYS A 58 0.57 -10.29 21.07
N GLU A 59 1.11 -10.93 22.09
CA GLU A 59 2.48 -11.42 22.13
C GLU A 59 2.49 -12.87 22.64
N LEU A 60 3.35 -13.71 22.07
CA LEU A 60 3.53 -15.10 22.47
C LEU A 60 5.01 -15.46 22.45
N PHE A 61 5.46 -16.11 23.51
CA PHE A 61 6.81 -16.67 23.60
C PHE A 61 6.76 -18.17 23.30
N VAL A 62 7.51 -18.60 22.29
CA VAL A 62 7.57 -19.99 21.85
C VAL A 62 8.99 -20.51 22.01
N GLN A 63 9.20 -21.63 22.71
CA GLN A 63 10.50 -22.27 22.87
C GLN A 63 10.88 -23.09 21.62
N ASN A 64 11.08 -22.40 20.50
CA ASN A 64 11.52 -22.98 19.24
C ASN A 64 12.22 -21.90 18.40
N HIS A 65 12.94 -22.32 17.35
CA HIS A 65 13.60 -21.43 16.41
C HIS A 65 12.58 -20.65 15.58
N PHE A 66 12.77 -19.34 15.42
CA PHE A 66 11.78 -18.43 14.81
C PHE A 66 11.37 -18.81 13.39
N VAL A 67 12.29 -19.41 12.64
CA VAL A 67 12.04 -19.97 11.30
C VAL A 67 11.00 -21.10 11.37
N ASN A 68 11.14 -22.04 12.30
CA ASN A 68 10.20 -23.16 12.47
C ASN A 68 8.81 -22.67 12.89
N VAL A 69 8.77 -21.71 13.82
CA VAL A 69 7.52 -21.11 14.32
C VAL A 69 6.77 -20.39 13.18
N PHE A 70 7.49 -19.59 12.39
CA PHE A 70 6.96 -18.94 11.20
C PHE A 70 6.38 -19.94 10.19
N PHE A 71 7.09 -21.05 9.95
CA PHE A 71 6.68 -22.03 8.93
C PHE A 71 5.41 -22.80 9.30
N GLU A 72 5.22 -23.15 10.58
CA GLU A 72 3.96 -23.78 11.04
C GLU A 72 2.75 -22.90 10.70
N ASP A 73 2.86 -21.58 10.93
CA ASP A 73 1.79 -20.64 10.60
C ASP A 73 1.64 -20.42 9.09
N LEU A 74 2.74 -20.26 8.34
CA LEU A 74 2.69 -20.11 6.89
C LEU A 74 2.04 -21.32 6.21
N LYS A 75 2.38 -22.53 6.64
CA LYS A 75 1.78 -23.77 6.13
C LYS A 75 0.26 -23.76 6.30
N MET A 76 -0.21 -23.39 7.48
CA MET A 76 -1.66 -23.28 7.75
C MET A 76 -2.32 -22.19 6.91
N VAL A 77 -1.65 -21.06 6.67
CA VAL A 77 -2.13 -20.03 5.74
C VAL A 77 -2.30 -20.62 4.34
N LEU A 78 -1.25 -21.25 3.80
CA LEU A 78 -1.24 -21.79 2.45
C LEU A 78 -2.27 -22.92 2.27
N GLU A 79 -2.38 -23.85 3.22
CA GLU A 79 -3.35 -24.97 3.21
C GLU A 79 -4.80 -24.50 3.22
N ASN A 80 -5.10 -23.36 3.85
CA ASN A 80 -6.48 -22.87 3.95
C ASN A 80 -6.86 -21.87 2.85
N GLN A 81 -5.96 -21.55 1.91
CA GLN A 81 -6.29 -20.64 0.81
C GLN A 81 -7.25 -21.25 -0.20
N LYS A 82 -8.30 -20.49 -0.55
CA LYS A 82 -9.29 -20.83 -1.59
C LYS A 82 -9.31 -19.82 -2.74
N THR A 83 -8.84 -18.61 -2.51
CA THR A 83 -8.78 -17.52 -3.49
C THR A 83 -7.42 -17.46 -4.18
N ALA A 84 -7.39 -16.83 -5.35
CA ALA A 84 -6.14 -16.48 -6.01
C ALA A 84 -5.33 -15.48 -5.17
N VAL A 85 -4.02 -15.74 -5.00
CA VAL A 85 -3.13 -14.88 -4.21
C VAL A 85 -1.99 -14.31 -5.06
N ASN A 86 -1.51 -13.12 -4.72
CA ASN A 86 -0.19 -12.65 -5.11
C ASN A 86 0.82 -13.04 -4.02
N PHE A 87 2.00 -13.51 -4.42
CA PHE A 87 3.00 -14.02 -3.48
C PHE A 87 4.32 -13.28 -3.67
N ASP A 88 4.71 -12.48 -2.68
CA ASP A 88 5.96 -11.72 -2.72
C ASP A 88 6.94 -12.21 -1.63
N LEU A 89 8.15 -12.60 -2.01
CA LEU A 89 9.21 -13.08 -1.12
C LEU A 89 10.43 -12.16 -1.19
N PHE A 90 10.79 -11.57 -0.05
CA PHE A 90 11.95 -10.70 0.12
C PHE A 90 12.93 -11.36 1.09
N LEU A 91 14.02 -11.89 0.58
CA LEU A 91 15.07 -12.53 1.38
C LEU A 91 16.20 -11.54 1.67
N THR A 92 17.03 -11.86 2.66
CA THR A 92 18.30 -11.15 2.89
C THR A 92 19.44 -12.15 2.76
N THR A 93 20.55 -11.78 2.14
CA THR A 93 21.73 -12.65 2.02
C THR A 93 22.41 -12.84 3.38
N ASN A 94 21.94 -13.80 4.17
CA ASN A 94 22.51 -14.21 5.45
C ASN A 94 22.37 -15.74 5.63
N GLU A 95 22.90 -16.29 6.73
CA GLU A 95 22.91 -17.75 6.98
C GLU A 95 21.50 -18.38 7.05
N ASP A 96 20.46 -17.60 7.33
CA ASP A 96 19.09 -18.12 7.45
C ASP A 96 18.37 -18.23 6.09
N SER A 97 18.87 -17.59 5.02
CA SER A 97 18.18 -17.56 3.71
C SER A 97 18.11 -18.93 3.04
N ALA A 98 19.18 -19.73 3.14
CA ALA A 98 19.23 -21.09 2.62
C ALA A 98 18.20 -21.98 3.33
N LYS A 99 18.15 -21.90 4.67
CA LYS A 99 17.15 -22.63 5.48
C LYS A 99 15.73 -22.21 5.12
N ILE A 100 15.46 -20.92 4.96
CA ILE A 100 14.14 -20.43 4.56
C ILE A 100 13.74 -20.95 3.17
N SER A 101 14.68 -20.98 2.22
CA SER A 101 14.42 -21.50 0.87
C SER A 101 14.07 -22.99 0.92
N GLU A 102 14.85 -23.79 1.67
CA GLU A 102 14.59 -25.22 1.89
C GLU A 102 13.19 -25.47 2.47
N PHE A 103 12.85 -24.81 3.58
CA PHE A 103 11.54 -24.95 4.22
C PHE A 103 10.37 -24.44 3.36
N LEU A 104 10.58 -23.39 2.57
CA LEU A 104 9.57 -22.92 1.61
C LEU A 104 9.32 -23.98 0.54
N GLU A 105 10.37 -24.59 -0.01
CA GLU A 105 10.23 -25.66 -0.99
C GLU A 105 9.47 -26.86 -0.39
N GLU A 106 9.78 -27.24 0.84
CA GLU A 106 9.02 -28.27 1.57
C GLU A 106 7.55 -27.89 1.77
N SER A 107 7.28 -26.63 2.11
CA SER A 107 5.92 -26.10 2.29
C SER A 107 5.13 -26.17 0.98
N PHE A 108 5.70 -25.72 -0.13
CA PHE A 108 5.06 -25.83 -1.46
C PHE A 108 4.88 -27.29 -1.88
N LYS A 109 5.85 -28.16 -1.59
CA LYS A 109 5.74 -29.60 -1.85
C LYS A 109 4.59 -30.23 -1.06
N ALA A 110 4.38 -29.84 0.20
CA ALA A 110 3.27 -30.32 1.01
C ALA A 110 1.90 -29.93 0.43
N LEU A 111 1.81 -28.84 -0.35
CA LEU A 111 0.57 -28.42 -1.02
C LEU A 111 0.07 -29.41 -2.08
N LYS A 112 0.90 -30.36 -2.53
CA LYS A 112 0.44 -31.47 -3.40
C LYS A 112 -0.67 -32.33 -2.78
N THR A 113 -0.81 -32.29 -1.45
CA THR A 113 -1.86 -33.02 -0.73
C THR A 113 -3.23 -32.34 -0.77
N ARG A 114 -3.32 -31.11 -1.32
CA ARG A 114 -4.58 -30.37 -1.41
C ARG A 114 -5.51 -30.96 -2.48
N CYS A 115 -6.82 -30.89 -2.22
CA CYS A 115 -7.84 -31.25 -3.22
C CYS A 115 -7.92 -30.26 -4.40
N SER A 116 -7.31 -29.08 -4.28
CA SER A 116 -7.22 -28.08 -5.34
C SER A 116 -5.87 -27.37 -5.27
N GLU A 117 -5.23 -27.20 -6.43
CA GLU A 117 -3.97 -26.48 -6.58
C GLU A 117 -4.03 -25.07 -5.96
N LEU A 118 -2.89 -24.60 -5.47
CA LEU A 118 -2.79 -23.23 -4.98
C LEU A 118 -2.82 -22.28 -6.17
N LYS A 119 -3.86 -21.45 -6.24
CA LYS A 119 -4.04 -20.44 -7.28
C LYS A 119 -3.17 -19.22 -6.95
N VAL A 120 -2.11 -18.97 -7.71
CA VAL A 120 -1.22 -17.82 -7.57
C VAL A 120 -1.22 -17.00 -8.85
N ASN A 121 -1.55 -15.71 -8.77
CA ASN A 121 -1.61 -14.83 -9.93
C ASN A 121 -0.23 -14.25 -10.29
N ARG A 122 0.53 -13.82 -9.30
CA ARG A 122 1.88 -13.26 -9.46
C ARG A 122 2.80 -13.76 -8.38
N ILE A 123 4.04 -14.07 -8.76
CA ILE A 123 5.13 -14.35 -7.82
C ILE A 123 6.24 -13.35 -8.04
N PHE A 124 6.72 -12.78 -6.94
CA PHE A 124 7.83 -11.86 -6.94
C PHE A 124 8.88 -12.31 -5.92
N PHE A 125 10.12 -12.43 -6.38
CA PHE A 125 11.28 -12.79 -5.59
C PHE A 125 12.25 -11.62 -5.57
N GLU A 126 12.72 -11.24 -4.38
CA GLU A 126 13.80 -10.28 -4.21
C GLU A 126 14.92 -10.86 -3.36
N ASP A 127 16.16 -10.74 -3.85
CA ASP A 127 17.36 -11.28 -3.22
C ASP A 127 17.28 -12.81 -2.97
N ALA A 128 16.46 -13.53 -3.75
CA ALA A 128 16.33 -15.00 -3.73
C ALA A 128 17.09 -15.67 -4.88
N ASN A 129 17.40 -16.96 -4.74
CA ASN A 129 18.00 -17.75 -5.81
C ASN A 129 16.94 -18.11 -6.87
N VAL A 130 17.30 -17.95 -8.14
CA VAL A 130 16.42 -18.26 -9.28
C VAL A 130 16.09 -19.74 -9.35
N THR A 131 17.05 -20.62 -9.09
CA THR A 131 16.86 -22.08 -9.09
C THR A 131 15.79 -22.50 -8.10
N PHE A 132 15.83 -21.93 -6.89
CA PHE A 132 14.78 -22.12 -5.88
C PHE A 132 13.42 -21.59 -6.36
N GLY A 133 13.35 -20.34 -6.85
CA GLY A 133 12.07 -19.78 -7.27
C GLY A 133 11.45 -20.51 -8.47
N MET A 134 12.28 -21.09 -9.35
CA MET A 134 11.82 -21.94 -10.45
C MET A 134 11.35 -23.31 -9.95
N SER A 135 12.00 -23.89 -8.92
CA SER A 135 11.63 -25.20 -8.39
C SER A 135 10.24 -25.22 -7.76
N VAL A 136 9.77 -24.09 -7.22
CA VAL A 136 8.47 -23.99 -6.55
C VAL A 136 7.29 -23.83 -7.52
N LEU A 137 7.52 -23.40 -8.77
CA LEU A 137 6.45 -23.12 -9.74
C LEU A 137 5.59 -24.35 -10.04
N LYS A 138 6.20 -25.55 -10.10
CA LYS A 138 5.52 -26.82 -10.38
C LYS A 138 4.47 -27.23 -9.34
N TYR A 139 4.40 -26.55 -8.20
CA TYR A 139 3.42 -26.79 -7.14
C TYR A 139 2.22 -25.85 -7.20
N LEU A 140 2.17 -24.98 -8.21
CA LEU A 140 1.17 -23.92 -8.36
C LEU A 140 0.21 -24.23 -9.49
N SER A 141 -0.95 -23.59 -9.47
CA SER A 141 -1.89 -23.73 -10.58
C SER A 141 -1.42 -22.96 -11.81
N SER A 142 -1.40 -23.63 -12.95
CA SER A 142 -1.04 -23.06 -14.24
C SER A 142 -2.12 -22.15 -14.83
N GLU A 143 -3.37 -22.25 -14.35
CA GLU A 143 -4.56 -21.57 -14.89
C GLU A 143 -4.47 -20.03 -14.82
N ILE A 144 -3.86 -19.48 -13.76
CA ILE A 144 -3.94 -18.05 -13.45
C ILE A 144 -2.58 -17.37 -13.24
N LEU A 145 -1.47 -18.12 -13.26
CA LEU A 145 -0.14 -17.54 -13.08
C LEU A 145 0.17 -16.64 -14.28
N SER A 146 0.23 -15.34 -14.05
CA SER A 146 0.43 -14.34 -15.11
C SER A 146 1.84 -13.74 -15.10
N SER A 147 2.55 -13.78 -13.97
CA SER A 147 3.86 -13.16 -13.83
C SER A 147 4.74 -13.83 -12.77
N VAL A 148 6.00 -14.07 -13.14
CA VAL A 148 7.08 -14.52 -12.24
C VAL A 148 8.25 -13.55 -12.38
N ILE A 149 8.67 -12.93 -11.29
CA ILE A 149 9.68 -11.87 -11.31
C ILE A 149 10.78 -12.16 -10.30
N PHE A 150 12.03 -12.12 -10.75
CA PHE A 150 13.24 -12.20 -9.94
C PHE A 150 13.95 -10.85 -9.95
N ARG A 151 13.81 -10.07 -8.88
CA ARG A 151 14.47 -8.77 -8.72
C ARG A 151 15.74 -8.92 -7.89
N ARG A 152 16.89 -8.50 -8.42
CA ARG A 152 18.20 -8.59 -7.75
C ARG A 152 18.47 -9.99 -7.16
N PRO A 153 18.65 -11.05 -7.97
CA PRO A 153 18.92 -12.39 -7.44
C PRO A 153 20.14 -12.42 -6.51
N ALA A 154 20.12 -13.35 -5.55
CA ALA A 154 21.14 -13.49 -4.51
C ALA A 154 22.55 -13.72 -5.07
N GLU A 155 22.61 -14.49 -6.16
CA GLU A 155 23.82 -14.89 -6.86
C GLU A 155 23.78 -14.36 -8.31
N PRO A 156 24.94 -14.25 -9.00
CA PRO A 156 24.95 -14.04 -10.43
C PRO A 156 24.01 -15.04 -11.12
N ILE A 157 23.19 -14.56 -12.04
CA ILE A 157 22.21 -15.40 -12.73
C ILE A 157 22.94 -16.41 -13.60
N ASN A 158 22.53 -17.66 -13.48
CA ASN A 158 22.76 -18.66 -14.49
C ASN A 158 21.45 -18.86 -15.27
N PHE A 159 21.39 -18.36 -16.51
CA PHE A 159 20.19 -18.49 -17.35
C PHE A 159 19.86 -19.96 -17.66
N GLN A 160 20.85 -20.86 -17.65
CA GLN A 160 20.62 -22.28 -17.87
C GLN A 160 19.77 -22.90 -16.76
N ASP A 161 19.89 -22.43 -15.52
CA ASP A 161 19.04 -22.89 -14.40
C ASP A 161 17.59 -22.47 -14.60
N SER A 162 17.36 -21.28 -15.16
CA SER A 162 16.02 -20.80 -15.52
C SER A 162 15.42 -21.67 -16.65
N VAL A 163 16.21 -21.96 -17.68
CA VAL A 163 15.80 -22.86 -18.77
C VAL A 163 15.48 -24.26 -18.25
N ASN A 164 16.31 -24.81 -17.36
CA ASN A 164 16.06 -26.10 -16.72
C ASN A 164 14.79 -26.09 -15.87
N GLY A 165 14.54 -24.99 -15.16
CA GLY A 165 13.30 -24.75 -14.44
C GLY A 165 12.07 -24.81 -15.34
N LEU A 166 12.11 -24.16 -16.51
CA LEU A 166 11.03 -24.19 -17.49
C LEU A 166 10.81 -25.59 -18.08
N ARG A 167 11.86 -26.37 -18.31
CA ARG A 167 11.75 -27.78 -18.77
C ARG A 167 11.02 -28.68 -17.78
N ASN A 168 11.05 -28.32 -16.49
CA ASN A 168 10.40 -29.08 -15.42
C ASN A 168 8.92 -28.71 -15.22
N LEU A 169 8.37 -27.77 -16.00
CA LEU A 169 6.95 -27.42 -15.97
C LEU A 169 6.17 -28.31 -16.94
N GLU A 170 5.04 -28.82 -16.48
CA GLU A 170 4.07 -29.52 -17.33
C GLU A 170 3.30 -28.50 -18.21
N GLY A 171 2.52 -28.98 -19.18
CA GLY A 171 1.75 -28.12 -20.08
C GLY A 171 0.71 -27.25 -19.34
N GLY A 172 0.39 -26.08 -19.90
CA GLY A 172 -0.71 -25.21 -19.43
C GLY A 172 -0.28 -23.91 -18.74
N TYR A 173 0.99 -23.75 -18.38
CA TYR A 173 1.50 -22.48 -17.86
C TYR A 173 1.58 -21.41 -18.96
N ARG A 174 1.27 -20.15 -18.61
CA ARG A 174 1.48 -19.02 -19.52
C ARG A 174 1.69 -17.70 -18.77
N PHE A 175 2.95 -17.32 -18.54
CA PHE A 175 3.28 -16.13 -17.74
C PHE A 175 4.40 -15.27 -18.32
N GLN A 176 4.48 -14.02 -17.88
CA GLN A 176 5.63 -13.15 -18.14
C GLN A 176 6.74 -13.44 -17.12
N LEU A 177 7.97 -13.71 -17.62
CA LEU A 177 9.15 -13.96 -16.80
C LEU A 177 10.02 -12.70 -16.75
N GLY A 178 10.22 -12.12 -15.56
CA GLY A 178 11.09 -10.99 -15.33
C GLY A 178 12.34 -11.38 -14.55
N ILE A 179 13.52 -10.97 -15.01
CA ILE A 179 14.81 -11.31 -14.41
C ILE A 179 15.67 -10.04 -14.31
N GLY A 180 16.14 -9.72 -13.10
CA GLY A 180 17.07 -8.63 -12.85
C GLY A 180 18.52 -9.10 -12.91
N VAL A 181 19.37 -8.48 -13.73
CA VAL A 181 20.79 -8.84 -13.93
C VAL A 181 21.74 -7.74 -13.46
N ARG A 182 22.95 -8.12 -13.05
CA ARG A 182 24.07 -7.16 -12.83
C ARG A 182 24.82 -6.89 -14.12
N THR A 183 25.17 -7.97 -14.83
CA THR A 183 25.92 -8.00 -16.09
C THR A 183 25.34 -9.10 -16.97
N ILE A 184 25.62 -9.05 -18.27
CA ILE A 184 25.31 -10.10 -19.25
C ILE A 184 26.61 -10.37 -20.00
N ASP A 185 27.04 -11.63 -20.09
CA ASP A 185 28.17 -12.05 -20.92
C ASP A 185 27.72 -12.76 -22.22
N GLU A 186 28.68 -13.28 -23.01
CA GLU A 186 28.36 -13.97 -24.28
C GLU A 186 27.70 -15.34 -24.08
N GLU A 187 28.03 -16.05 -23.00
CA GLU A 187 27.43 -17.35 -22.68
C GLU A 187 25.96 -17.20 -22.25
N ASP A 188 25.65 -16.08 -21.58
CA ASP A 188 24.29 -15.68 -21.25
C ASP A 188 23.41 -15.48 -22.49
N LEU A 189 23.96 -14.96 -23.60
CA LEU A 189 23.20 -14.72 -24.85
C LEU A 189 22.70 -16.00 -25.49
N ILE A 190 23.55 -17.02 -25.50
CA ILE A 190 23.20 -18.35 -26.01
C ILE A 190 22.05 -18.91 -25.18
N SER A 191 22.10 -18.74 -23.86
CA SER A 191 21.06 -19.19 -22.93
C SER A 191 19.76 -18.39 -23.09
N ILE A 192 19.83 -17.07 -23.28
CA ILE A 192 18.67 -16.19 -23.51
C ILE A 192 17.93 -16.59 -24.79
N ASN A 193 18.64 -16.99 -25.84
CA ASN A 193 18.01 -17.46 -27.09
C ASN A 193 17.18 -18.75 -26.89
N GLN A 194 17.56 -19.62 -25.95
CA GLN A 194 16.82 -20.85 -25.68
C GLN A 194 15.40 -20.58 -25.15
N PHE A 195 15.13 -19.41 -24.56
CA PHE A 195 13.80 -19.05 -24.06
C PHE A 195 12.74 -18.96 -25.17
N ALA A 196 13.13 -18.69 -26.42
CA ALA A 196 12.21 -18.68 -27.56
C ALA A 196 11.51 -20.03 -27.76
N SER A 197 12.21 -21.13 -27.44
CA SER A 197 11.67 -22.50 -27.49
C SER A 197 10.61 -22.77 -26.43
N PHE A 198 10.41 -21.86 -25.46
CA PHE A 198 9.40 -21.95 -24.40
C PHE A 198 8.25 -20.95 -24.58
N SER A 199 8.04 -20.41 -25.79
CA SER A 199 6.97 -19.44 -26.09
C SER A 199 5.54 -19.94 -25.83
N GLU A 200 5.35 -21.25 -25.70
CA GLU A 200 4.08 -21.84 -25.24
C GLU A 200 3.86 -21.64 -23.73
N ILE A 201 4.94 -21.64 -22.94
CA ILE A 201 4.97 -21.55 -21.47
C ILE A 201 5.15 -20.11 -20.97
N ILE A 202 5.96 -19.30 -21.65
CA ILE A 202 6.20 -17.90 -21.29
C ILE A 202 5.68 -16.96 -22.37
N SER A 203 4.92 -15.94 -21.96
CA SER A 203 4.39 -14.91 -22.87
C SER A 203 5.41 -13.83 -23.22
N GLY A 204 6.50 -13.73 -22.45
CA GLY A 204 7.57 -12.75 -22.66
C GLY A 204 8.65 -12.87 -21.59
N LEU A 205 9.85 -12.42 -21.95
CA LEU A 205 11.02 -12.34 -21.08
C LEU A 205 11.41 -10.87 -20.89
N GLU A 206 11.44 -10.40 -19.65
CA GLU A 206 11.91 -9.08 -19.28
C GLU A 206 13.25 -9.21 -18.56
N ILE A 207 14.29 -8.55 -19.08
CA ILE A 207 15.63 -8.50 -18.49
C ILE A 207 15.90 -7.07 -18.05
N SER A 208 16.11 -6.84 -16.76
CA SER A 208 16.35 -5.49 -16.21
C SER A 208 17.73 -5.40 -15.58
N SER A 209 18.51 -4.36 -15.89
CA SER A 209 19.80 -4.13 -15.21
C SER A 209 19.60 -3.26 -13.99
N PHE A 210 20.30 -3.57 -12.88
CA PHE A 210 20.29 -2.76 -11.65
C PHE A 210 21.66 -2.18 -11.27
N SER A 211 22.68 -2.35 -12.13
CA SER A 211 23.99 -1.71 -11.99
C SER A 211 23.94 -0.23 -12.43
N LEU A 212 24.81 0.61 -11.86
CA LEU A 212 24.93 2.05 -12.20
C LEU A 212 25.06 2.26 -13.72
N ALA A 213 24.57 3.40 -14.21
CA ALA A 213 24.45 3.77 -15.62
C ALA A 213 25.68 3.48 -16.52
N ALA A 214 26.88 3.34 -15.95
CA ALA A 214 28.08 2.95 -16.66
C ALA A 214 28.07 1.52 -17.25
N SER A 215 27.21 0.60 -16.77
CA SER A 215 27.11 -0.76 -17.35
C SER A 215 26.04 -0.90 -18.44
N TYR A 216 25.25 0.14 -18.70
CA TYR A 216 24.22 0.11 -19.74
C TYR A 216 24.85 0.18 -21.14
N ASP A 217 25.90 1.02 -21.29
CA ASP A 217 26.68 1.12 -22.52
C ASP A 217 27.53 -0.15 -22.78
N SER A 218 27.97 -0.87 -21.73
CA SER A 218 28.73 -2.12 -21.91
C SER A 218 27.87 -3.31 -22.33
N ILE A 219 26.56 -3.31 -21.99
CA ILE A 219 25.61 -4.36 -22.39
C ILE A 219 25.19 -4.16 -23.87
N LEU A 220 25.06 -2.91 -24.33
CA LEU A 220 24.63 -2.58 -25.69
C LEU A 220 25.78 -2.53 -26.72
N ASN A 221 27.04 -2.32 -26.31
CA ASN A 221 28.19 -2.22 -27.24
C ASN A 221 28.74 -3.56 -27.76
N LYS A 222 28.08 -4.69 -27.51
CA LYS A 222 28.42 -5.96 -28.17
C LYS A 222 27.53 -6.15 -29.40
N ASP A 223 28.13 -6.13 -30.59
CA ASP A 223 27.44 -6.25 -31.89
C ASP A 223 26.47 -7.45 -31.98
N GLU A 224 26.71 -8.53 -31.23
CA GLU A 224 25.82 -9.69 -31.14
C GLU A 224 24.47 -9.38 -30.49
N PHE A 225 24.42 -8.48 -29.48
CA PHE A 225 23.17 -8.11 -28.79
C PHE A 225 22.23 -7.30 -29.71
N HIS A 226 22.80 -6.52 -30.63
CA HIS A 226 22.05 -5.77 -31.64
C HIS A 226 21.31 -6.66 -32.65
N THR A 227 21.76 -7.89 -32.86
CA THR A 227 21.16 -8.80 -33.85
C THR A 227 19.91 -9.50 -33.30
N ILE A 228 19.90 -9.85 -32.01
CA ILE A 228 18.78 -10.52 -31.32
C ILE A 228 17.61 -9.55 -31.06
N ILE A 229 17.89 -8.24 -30.91
CA ILE A 229 16.94 -7.22 -30.44
C ILE A 229 16.26 -6.40 -31.57
N ARG A 230 16.48 -6.75 -32.83
CA ARG A 230 16.10 -5.90 -33.98
C ARG A 230 14.60 -5.64 -34.18
N GLU A 231 13.67 -6.29 -33.48
CA GLU A 231 12.23 -6.02 -33.66
C GLU A 231 11.46 -5.42 -32.47
N LYS A 232 11.97 -5.37 -31.22
CA LYS A 232 11.09 -5.06 -30.07
C LYS A 232 11.68 -4.38 -28.82
N ALA A 233 12.79 -3.64 -28.88
CA ALA A 233 13.27 -2.92 -27.68
C ALA A 233 12.68 -1.50 -27.53
N SER A 234 12.04 -1.24 -26.39
CA SER A 234 11.92 0.10 -25.82
C SER A 234 13.29 0.54 -25.25
N ARG A 235 13.84 1.68 -25.68
CA ARG A 235 15.13 2.20 -25.19
C ARG A 235 15.00 2.68 -23.73
N GLY A 236 15.66 1.99 -22.78
CA GLY A 236 15.71 2.29 -21.34
C GLY A 236 16.37 1.15 -20.51
N PRO A 237 16.62 1.30 -19.18
CA PRO A 237 17.36 0.32 -18.34
C PRO A 237 16.74 -1.09 -18.22
N ILE A 238 15.64 -1.31 -18.94
CA ILE A 238 14.84 -2.53 -19.01
C ILE A 238 14.83 -2.97 -20.48
N CYS A 239 15.35 -4.17 -20.75
CA CYS A 239 15.21 -4.84 -22.02
C CYS A 239 13.99 -5.78 -21.94
N ILE A 240 13.01 -5.59 -22.82
CA ILE A 240 11.83 -6.46 -22.91
C ILE A 240 11.93 -7.24 -24.21
N ILE A 241 11.96 -8.57 -24.12
CA ILE A 241 11.90 -9.50 -25.24
C ILE A 241 10.51 -10.15 -25.22
N GLU A 242 9.63 -9.70 -26.11
CA GLU A 242 8.31 -10.31 -26.26
C GLU A 242 8.33 -11.38 -27.36
N PHE A 243 8.05 -12.62 -26.99
CA PHE A 243 7.87 -13.70 -27.97
C PHE A 243 6.52 -13.53 -28.69
N LYS A 244 6.51 -13.53 -30.03
CA LYS A 244 5.26 -13.49 -30.81
C LYS A 244 4.50 -14.80 -30.58
N ASP A 245 3.22 -14.66 -30.25
CA ASP A 245 2.30 -15.76 -30.01
C ASP A 245 2.07 -16.55 -31.32
N GLN A 246 2.46 -17.84 -31.36
CA GLN A 246 2.23 -18.67 -32.55
C GLN A 246 0.78 -19.21 -32.64
N ASN A 247 -0.07 -19.01 -31.62
CA ASN A 247 -1.46 -19.45 -31.64
C ASN A 247 -2.44 -18.43 -31.01
N PRO A 248 -2.98 -17.50 -31.80
CA PRO A 248 -3.93 -16.48 -31.32
C PRO A 248 -5.35 -17.02 -31.00
N GLU A 249 -5.67 -18.27 -31.33
CA GLU A 249 -7.05 -18.79 -31.28
C GLU A 249 -7.56 -19.13 -29.87
N LEU A 250 -6.69 -19.29 -28.87
CA LEU A 250 -7.10 -19.62 -27.49
C LEU A 250 -7.55 -18.42 -26.64
N LYS A 251 -7.41 -17.18 -27.13
CA LYS A 251 -7.89 -15.97 -26.42
C LYS A 251 -9.34 -15.63 -26.71
N THR A 252 -9.96 -16.20 -27.75
CA THR A 252 -11.34 -15.86 -28.14
C THR A 252 -12.40 -16.52 -27.24
N THR A 253 -12.01 -17.43 -26.34
CA THR A 253 -12.94 -18.20 -25.49
C THR A 253 -13.06 -17.72 -24.04
N LEU A 254 -12.28 -16.73 -23.57
CA LEU A 254 -12.39 -16.22 -22.18
C LEU A 254 -12.80 -14.74 -22.06
N PHE A 255 -12.80 -13.98 -23.16
CA PHE A 255 -13.51 -12.68 -23.27
C PHE A 255 -14.32 -12.63 -24.54
N GLY A 256 -15.06 -13.71 -24.82
CA GLY A 256 -16.21 -13.62 -25.69
C GLY A 256 -17.14 -12.56 -25.11
N LYS A 257 -17.18 -11.38 -25.74
CA LYS A 257 -18.42 -10.61 -25.81
C LYS A 257 -19.44 -11.64 -26.29
N ARG A 258 -20.25 -12.19 -25.37
CA ARG A 258 -21.57 -12.66 -25.74
C ARG A 258 -22.25 -11.40 -26.29
N LYS A 259 -22.11 -11.16 -27.59
CA LYS A 259 -23.20 -10.59 -28.35
C LYS A 259 -24.25 -11.69 -28.34
N THR A 260 -25.01 -11.78 -27.24
CA THR A 260 -26.39 -12.19 -27.39
C THR A 260 -26.95 -11.27 -28.47
N PRO A 261 -27.43 -11.79 -29.61
CA PRO A 261 -28.17 -10.95 -30.53
C PRO A 261 -29.37 -10.48 -29.73
N ILE A 262 -29.34 -9.23 -29.28
CA ILE A 262 -30.55 -8.58 -28.78
C ILE A 262 -31.37 -8.40 -30.04
N ASN A 263 -32.34 -9.29 -30.25
CA ASN A 263 -33.42 -9.04 -31.16
C ASN A 263 -34.27 -7.95 -30.50
N SER A 264 -33.90 -6.68 -30.68
CA SER A 264 -34.71 -5.57 -30.22
C SER A 264 -35.54 -5.06 -31.38
N ASP A 265 -36.85 -5.21 -31.29
CA ASP A 265 -37.84 -4.50 -32.12
C ASP A 265 -37.83 -2.97 -31.89
N VAL A 266 -36.85 -2.46 -31.14
CA VAL A 266 -36.74 -1.04 -30.78
C VAL A 266 -35.88 -0.34 -31.83
N CYS A 267 -36.50 0.52 -32.65
CA CYS A 267 -35.75 1.35 -33.59
C CYS A 267 -34.89 2.39 -32.84
N GLU A 268 -33.78 2.80 -33.46
CA GLU A 268 -32.82 3.75 -32.89
C GLU A 268 -33.48 5.08 -32.48
N GLU A 269 -34.48 5.55 -33.23
CA GLU A 269 -35.24 6.77 -32.93
C GLU A 269 -36.00 6.65 -31.60
N THR A 270 -36.58 5.49 -31.32
CA THR A 270 -37.28 5.23 -30.06
C THR A 270 -36.30 5.12 -28.89
N ALA A 271 -35.14 4.50 -29.10
CA ALA A 271 -34.10 4.44 -28.06
C ALA A 271 -33.56 5.84 -27.74
N ARG A 272 -33.36 6.69 -28.76
CA ARG A 272 -32.94 8.09 -28.57
C ARG A 272 -33.99 8.93 -27.85
N SER A 273 -35.26 8.81 -28.23
CA SER A 273 -36.33 9.59 -27.58
C SER A 273 -36.47 9.30 -26.09
N VAL A 274 -36.08 8.09 -25.66
CA VAL A 274 -36.03 7.70 -24.24
C VAL A 274 -34.74 8.18 -23.58
N LEU A 275 -33.57 7.86 -24.15
CA LEU A 275 -32.28 8.11 -23.48
C LEU A 275 -31.82 9.58 -23.55
N GLU A 276 -32.33 10.36 -24.49
CA GLU A 276 -32.03 11.79 -24.62
C GLU A 276 -33.09 12.66 -23.92
N ASN A 277 -34.05 12.03 -23.21
CA ASN A 277 -35.05 12.70 -22.37
C ASN A 277 -34.57 12.78 -20.91
N PRO A 278 -34.37 13.98 -20.32
CA PRO A 278 -33.85 14.12 -18.96
C PRO A 278 -34.70 13.47 -17.86
N LEU A 279 -36.04 13.49 -18.00
CA LEU A 279 -36.94 12.93 -16.99
C LEU A 279 -36.86 11.40 -16.96
N LEU A 280 -36.83 10.77 -18.14
CA LEU A 280 -36.67 9.32 -18.26
C LEU A 280 -35.26 8.89 -17.86
N MET A 281 -34.25 9.65 -18.29
CA MET A 281 -32.86 9.41 -17.89
C MET A 281 -32.69 9.47 -16.36
N GLN A 282 -33.33 10.42 -15.68
CA GLN A 282 -33.29 10.48 -14.21
C GLN A 282 -33.83 9.21 -13.55
N LEU A 283 -34.88 8.59 -14.10
CA LEU A 283 -35.43 7.33 -13.59
C LEU A 283 -34.50 6.15 -13.85
N ILE A 284 -33.82 6.14 -15.01
CA ILE A 284 -32.83 5.12 -15.37
C ILE A 284 -31.62 5.22 -14.42
N LEU A 285 -31.05 6.41 -14.27
CA LEU A 285 -29.84 6.64 -13.47
C LEU A 285 -30.05 6.33 -11.98
N LYS A 286 -31.26 6.45 -11.45
CA LYS A 286 -31.59 6.04 -10.07
C LYS A 286 -31.40 4.54 -9.81
N ARG A 287 -31.40 3.71 -10.86
CA ARG A 287 -31.22 2.25 -10.75
C ARG A 287 -29.81 1.80 -11.08
N PHE A 288 -28.97 2.70 -11.60
CA PHE A 288 -27.65 2.36 -12.12
C PHE A 288 -26.59 2.72 -11.09
N VAL A 289 -25.56 1.89 -10.99
CA VAL A 289 -24.34 2.22 -10.25
C VAL A 289 -23.37 2.99 -11.14
N PHE A 290 -22.39 3.66 -10.52
CA PHE A 290 -21.44 4.53 -11.21
C PHE A 290 -20.86 3.96 -12.52
N PHE A 291 -20.39 2.70 -12.52
CA PHE A 291 -19.76 2.11 -13.71
C PHE A 291 -20.70 1.88 -14.88
N GLU A 292 -21.99 1.68 -14.61
CA GLU A 292 -23.03 1.56 -15.62
C GLU A 292 -23.38 2.92 -16.19
N ILE A 293 -23.44 3.96 -15.34
CA ILE A 293 -23.63 5.36 -15.77
C ILE A 293 -22.47 5.78 -16.69
N GLU A 294 -21.23 5.45 -16.33
CA GLU A 294 -20.05 5.73 -17.16
C GLU A 294 -20.07 4.95 -18.49
N SER A 295 -20.59 3.72 -18.50
CA SER A 295 -20.81 2.98 -19.74
C SER A 295 -21.87 3.65 -20.60
N LEU A 296 -22.95 4.14 -19.99
CA LEU A 296 -24.05 4.81 -20.66
C LEU A 296 -23.61 6.15 -21.29
N ARG A 297 -22.77 6.92 -20.58
CA ARG A 297 -22.12 8.14 -21.11
C ARG A 297 -21.30 7.89 -22.38
N LYS A 298 -20.83 6.68 -22.62
CA LYS A 298 -20.01 6.32 -23.79
C LYS A 298 -20.84 5.89 -25.00
N VAL A 299 -22.14 5.68 -24.85
CA VAL A 299 -23.02 5.19 -25.93
C VAL A 299 -23.14 6.21 -27.06
N ASN A 300 -23.59 7.44 -26.77
CA ASN A 300 -23.69 8.50 -27.77
C ASN A 300 -23.58 9.91 -27.12
N ARG A 301 -23.50 10.97 -27.93
CA ARG A 301 -23.37 12.36 -27.45
C ARG A 301 -24.64 12.89 -26.78
N GLY A 302 -25.83 12.53 -27.27
CA GLY A 302 -27.11 12.99 -26.71
C GLY A 302 -27.38 12.43 -25.32
N VAL A 303 -27.15 11.13 -25.13
CA VAL A 303 -27.19 10.40 -23.85
C VAL A 303 -26.25 11.06 -22.84
N ARG A 304 -25.00 11.31 -23.23
CA ARG A 304 -24.01 11.99 -22.37
C ARG A 304 -24.50 13.36 -21.94
N LYS A 305 -24.91 14.21 -22.89
CA LYS A 305 -25.45 15.55 -22.61
C LYS A 305 -26.67 15.48 -21.68
N CYS A 306 -27.53 14.48 -21.86
CA CYS A 306 -28.68 14.24 -21.01
C CYS A 306 -28.27 13.89 -19.58
N ILE A 307 -27.34 12.94 -19.40
CA ILE A 307 -26.79 12.56 -18.08
C ILE A 307 -26.13 13.77 -17.40
N ASP A 308 -25.33 14.54 -18.13
CA ASP A 308 -24.63 15.72 -17.61
C ASP A 308 -25.60 16.87 -17.26
N THR A 309 -26.79 16.89 -17.87
CA THR A 309 -27.89 17.80 -17.48
C THR A 309 -28.58 17.30 -16.21
N VAL A 310 -28.78 15.99 -16.07
CA VAL A 310 -29.43 15.38 -14.89
C VAL A 310 -28.53 15.42 -13.65
N LYS A 311 -27.21 15.30 -13.83
CA LYS A 311 -26.19 15.30 -12.76
C LYS A 311 -26.52 14.28 -11.66
N PRO A 312 -26.50 12.97 -11.93
CA PRO A 312 -26.83 11.97 -10.91
C PRO A 312 -25.82 11.99 -9.76
N ASN A 313 -26.27 11.61 -8.56
CA ASN A 313 -25.34 11.27 -7.48
C ASN A 313 -24.70 9.92 -7.81
N LEU A 314 -23.37 9.89 -7.94
CA LEU A 314 -22.63 8.69 -8.34
C LEU A 314 -22.33 7.74 -7.18
N HIS A 315 -22.63 8.14 -5.94
CA HIS A 315 -22.42 7.31 -4.74
C HIS A 315 -21.00 6.72 -4.62
N ILE A 316 -20.00 7.48 -5.10
CA ILE A 316 -18.59 7.11 -4.98
C ILE A 316 -18.20 7.22 -3.51
N GLU A 317 -17.64 6.14 -2.97
CA GLU A 317 -17.16 6.12 -1.60
C GLU A 317 -15.72 6.63 -1.54
N LYS A 318 -14.84 6.14 -2.43
CA LYS A 318 -13.41 6.47 -2.42
C LYS A 318 -12.94 6.88 -3.79
N TYR A 319 -12.21 7.99 -3.85
CA TYR A 319 -11.56 8.49 -5.06
C TYR A 319 -10.08 8.67 -4.79
N ARG A 320 -9.22 7.95 -5.53
CA ARG A 320 -7.77 8.02 -5.32
C ARG A 320 -7.03 8.37 -6.59
N PHE A 321 -6.21 9.41 -6.53
CA PHE A 321 -5.21 9.73 -7.52
C PHE A 321 -3.89 9.05 -7.15
N LEU A 322 -3.28 8.37 -8.12
CA LEU A 322 -1.98 7.74 -7.96
C LEU A 322 -1.08 8.11 -9.14
N LEU A 323 0.03 8.78 -8.85
CA LEU A 323 1.13 8.96 -9.80
C LEU A 323 2.17 7.88 -9.54
N CYS A 324 2.30 6.91 -10.45
CA CYS A 324 3.24 5.80 -10.31
C CYS A 324 4.14 5.68 -11.55
N ASN A 325 5.45 5.88 -11.39
CA ASN A 325 6.44 5.74 -12.47
C ASN A 325 6.03 6.43 -13.78
N ASN A 326 5.67 7.73 -13.69
CA ASN A 326 5.14 8.56 -14.79
C ASN A 326 3.75 8.18 -15.34
N ARG A 327 3.01 7.27 -14.71
CA ARG A 327 1.63 6.94 -15.08
C ARG A 327 0.64 7.58 -14.10
N LEU A 328 -0.36 8.28 -14.62
CA LEU A 328 -1.51 8.72 -13.84
C LEU A 328 -2.57 7.64 -13.79
N LEU A 329 -2.99 7.35 -12.58
CA LEU A 329 -3.98 6.34 -12.26
C LEU A 329 -5.07 6.97 -11.40
N THR A 330 -6.30 6.49 -11.57
CA THR A 330 -7.39 6.78 -10.65
C THR A 330 -8.05 5.49 -10.20
N ASP A 331 -8.16 5.30 -8.90
CA ASP A 331 -8.89 4.20 -8.30
C ASP A 331 -10.21 4.72 -7.71
N ILE A 332 -11.32 4.15 -8.17
CA ILE A 332 -12.67 4.50 -7.72
C ILE A 332 -13.28 3.29 -7.02
N THR A 333 -13.78 3.49 -5.80
CA THR A 333 -14.49 2.47 -5.01
C THR A 333 -15.89 2.94 -4.65
N LEU A 334 -16.88 2.07 -4.79
CA LEU A 334 -18.28 2.32 -4.44
C LEU A 334 -18.61 1.72 -3.07
N GLY A 335 -19.71 2.18 -2.46
CA GLY A 335 -20.20 1.67 -1.17
C GLY A 335 -20.53 0.17 -1.15
N SER A 336 -20.73 -0.44 -2.31
CA SER A 336 -20.89 -1.89 -2.47
C SER A 336 -19.58 -2.68 -2.32
N GLY A 337 -18.43 -2.00 -2.28
CA GLY A 337 -17.09 -2.59 -2.36
C GLY A 337 -16.61 -2.83 -3.80
N GLU A 338 -17.43 -2.55 -4.82
CA GLU A 338 -16.97 -2.58 -6.21
C GLU A 338 -15.88 -1.53 -6.45
N HIS A 339 -14.88 -1.91 -7.22
CA HIS A 339 -13.69 -1.10 -7.45
C HIS A 339 -13.25 -1.18 -8.91
N LYS A 340 -12.82 -0.04 -9.45
CA LYS A 340 -12.21 0.04 -10.78
C LYS A 340 -11.02 0.98 -10.78
N ARG A 341 -9.95 0.53 -11.43
CA ARG A 341 -8.75 1.31 -11.73
C ARG A 341 -8.84 1.84 -13.16
N LEU A 342 -8.64 3.14 -13.31
CA LEU A 342 -8.51 3.84 -14.59
C LEU A 342 -7.04 4.19 -14.80
N VAL A 343 -6.50 3.79 -15.95
CA VAL A 343 -5.15 4.12 -16.38
C VAL A 343 -5.27 5.17 -17.46
N TYR A 344 -4.73 6.37 -17.21
CA TYR A 344 -4.69 7.40 -18.23
C TYR A 344 -3.40 7.22 -19.01
N PRO A 345 -3.48 7.06 -20.35
CA PRO A 345 -2.30 6.82 -21.16
C PRO A 345 -1.33 8.00 -21.04
N SER A 346 -0.13 7.71 -20.53
CA SER A 346 1.07 8.45 -20.88
C SER A 346 1.55 7.84 -22.19
N ASP A 347 1.63 8.64 -23.25
CA ASP A 347 2.35 8.22 -24.45
C ASP A 347 3.73 7.71 -24.02
N GLY A 348 4.14 6.55 -24.53
CA GLY A 348 5.30 5.78 -24.04
C GLY A 348 6.67 6.45 -24.21
N SER A 349 6.73 7.78 -24.32
CA SER A 349 7.96 8.57 -24.36
C SER A 349 8.47 8.81 -22.93
N SER A 350 9.61 8.19 -22.60
CA SER A 350 10.33 8.59 -21.40
C SER A 350 10.95 9.98 -21.62
N VAL A 351 10.67 10.90 -20.69
CA VAL A 351 11.45 12.10 -20.38
C VAL A 351 11.37 13.22 -21.45
N MET A 352 10.68 14.31 -21.07
CA MET A 352 10.77 15.68 -21.62
C MET A 352 9.82 16.07 -22.76
N ASP A 353 8.52 16.23 -22.45
CA ASP A 353 7.83 17.41 -22.97
C ASP A 353 6.61 17.81 -22.12
N LYS A 354 6.55 19.09 -21.72
CA LYS A 354 5.36 19.69 -21.07
C LYS A 354 4.14 19.68 -22.00
N VAL A 355 4.39 19.70 -23.32
CA VAL A 355 3.39 19.89 -24.37
C VAL A 355 2.44 18.68 -24.52
N TYR A 356 2.89 17.47 -24.17
CA TYR A 356 2.10 16.24 -24.35
C TYR A 356 1.43 15.69 -23.08
N ARG A 357 1.73 16.25 -21.89
CA ARG A 357 1.07 15.83 -20.63
C ARG A 357 -0.23 16.56 -20.32
N GLU A 358 -0.42 17.75 -20.89
CA GLU A 358 -1.66 18.52 -20.70
C GLU A 358 -2.93 17.74 -21.10
N PRO A 359 -2.99 17.01 -22.24
CA PRO A 359 -4.19 16.26 -22.62
C PRO A 359 -4.57 15.16 -21.61
N THR A 360 -3.59 14.42 -21.11
CA THR A 360 -3.82 13.31 -20.16
C THR A 360 -4.27 13.82 -18.79
N CYS A 361 -3.66 14.89 -18.29
CA CYS A 361 -4.13 15.57 -17.08
C CYS A 361 -5.53 16.14 -17.26
N THR A 362 -5.80 16.76 -18.42
CA THR A 362 -7.11 17.35 -18.72
C THR A 362 -8.21 16.30 -18.71
N LEU A 363 -7.97 15.11 -19.29
CA LEU A 363 -8.93 14.01 -19.25
C LEU A 363 -9.23 13.57 -17.81
N LEU A 364 -8.18 13.34 -17.00
CA LEU A 364 -8.34 12.94 -15.60
C LEU A 364 -9.07 14.00 -14.76
N LEU A 365 -8.76 15.28 -14.98
CA LEU A 365 -9.38 16.39 -14.27
C LEU A 365 -10.84 16.57 -14.68
N ASN A 366 -11.16 16.42 -15.96
CA ASN A 366 -12.54 16.45 -16.45
C ASN A 366 -13.37 15.29 -15.89
N ASP A 367 -12.81 14.08 -15.88
CA ASP A 367 -13.47 12.92 -15.28
C ASP A 367 -13.71 13.17 -13.79
N PHE A 368 -12.72 13.69 -13.06
CA PHE A 368 -12.88 14.03 -11.65
C PHE A 368 -13.94 15.11 -11.42
N GLU A 369 -13.87 16.24 -12.14
CA GLU A 369 -14.81 17.36 -12.04
C GLU A 369 -16.25 16.87 -12.26
N THR A 370 -16.46 16.08 -13.30
CA THR A 370 -17.76 15.48 -13.63
C THR A 370 -18.23 14.49 -12.55
N ASN A 371 -17.31 13.73 -11.96
CA ASN A 371 -17.65 12.70 -10.96
C ASN A 371 -18.07 13.30 -9.61
N ILE A 372 -17.54 14.47 -9.27
CA ILE A 372 -17.89 15.13 -8.00
C ILE A 372 -19.02 16.15 -8.18
N GLU A 373 -19.34 16.58 -9.40
CA GLU A 373 -20.19 17.74 -9.73
C GLU A 373 -21.49 17.83 -8.93
N HIS A 374 -22.13 16.70 -8.61
CA HIS A 374 -23.40 16.70 -7.88
C HIS A 374 -23.28 17.42 -6.50
N PRO A 375 -24.25 18.29 -6.12
CA PRO A 375 -24.18 19.07 -4.87
C PRO A 375 -24.14 18.22 -3.59
N LYS A 376 -24.73 17.01 -3.62
CA LYS A 376 -24.75 16.08 -2.48
C LYS A 376 -23.67 15.02 -2.54
N SER A 377 -22.66 15.19 -3.41
CA SER A 377 -21.51 14.28 -3.45
C SER A 377 -20.83 14.26 -2.09
N PHE A 378 -20.62 13.06 -1.57
CA PHE A 378 -19.95 12.80 -0.30
C PHE A 378 -18.96 11.67 -0.51
N LEU A 379 -17.68 11.94 -0.27
CA LEU A 379 -16.63 10.93 -0.33
C LEU A 379 -16.26 10.49 1.08
N GLN A 380 -16.20 9.19 1.30
CA GLN A 380 -15.59 8.64 2.52
C GLN A 380 -14.08 8.91 2.53
N GLU A 381 -13.42 8.83 1.38
CA GLU A 381 -11.97 9.03 1.24
C GLU A 381 -11.61 9.72 -0.08
N LEU A 382 -10.89 10.85 0.01
CA LEU A 382 -10.16 11.42 -1.11
C LEU A 382 -8.66 11.21 -0.85
N SER A 383 -7.99 10.47 -1.74
CA SER A 383 -6.57 10.18 -1.60
C SER A 383 -5.78 10.69 -2.80
N MET A 384 -4.63 11.32 -2.55
CA MET A 384 -3.64 11.69 -3.56
C MET A 384 -2.29 11.11 -3.14
N LYS A 385 -1.75 10.20 -3.95
CA LYS A 385 -0.48 9.52 -3.66
C LYS A 385 0.47 9.64 -4.84
N TYR A 386 1.75 9.68 -4.50
CA TYR A 386 2.85 9.55 -5.43
C TYR A 386 3.64 8.30 -5.03
N LEU A 387 4.10 7.54 -6.02
CA LEU A 387 4.96 6.38 -5.86
C LEU A 387 6.00 6.42 -6.98
N SER A 388 7.23 6.84 -6.65
CA SER A 388 8.34 6.75 -7.58
C SER A 388 9.27 5.63 -7.17
N THR A 389 9.49 4.68 -8.07
CA THR A 389 10.52 3.66 -7.90
C THR A 389 11.85 4.06 -8.53
N ASN A 390 11.91 5.19 -9.22
CA ASN A 390 13.06 5.61 -10.01
C ASN A 390 13.80 6.78 -9.34
N ARG A 391 15.10 6.62 -9.06
CA ARG A 391 15.90 7.69 -8.42
C ARG A 391 16.28 8.82 -9.36
N PHE A 392 16.18 8.62 -10.67
CA PHE A 392 16.72 9.54 -11.69
C PHE A 392 15.75 10.64 -12.15
N SER A 393 14.44 10.54 -11.86
CA SER A 393 13.39 11.48 -12.31
C SER A 393 12.65 12.21 -11.19
N LYS A 394 13.16 12.13 -9.94
CA LYS A 394 12.43 12.58 -8.73
C LYS A 394 11.98 14.03 -8.77
N ASP A 395 12.82 14.96 -9.25
CA ASP A 395 12.51 16.40 -9.20
C ASP A 395 11.47 16.81 -10.25
N LEU A 396 11.51 16.24 -11.45
CA LEU A 396 10.52 16.49 -12.50
C LEU A 396 9.16 15.87 -12.13
N GLU A 397 9.15 14.64 -11.63
CA GLU A 397 7.92 13.98 -11.16
C GLU A 397 7.32 14.70 -9.96
N LYS A 398 8.15 15.20 -9.05
CA LYS A 398 7.73 16.05 -7.93
C LYS A 398 7.11 17.35 -8.40
N ALA A 399 7.76 18.06 -9.31
CA ALA A 399 7.24 19.32 -9.85
C ALA A 399 5.88 19.11 -10.54
N PHE A 400 5.77 18.04 -11.33
CA PHE A 400 4.53 17.67 -12.00
C PHE A 400 3.43 17.27 -11.01
N TYR A 401 3.76 16.51 -9.95
CA TYR A 401 2.79 16.16 -8.92
C TYR A 401 2.27 17.40 -8.19
N GLY A 402 3.14 18.36 -7.87
CA GLY A 402 2.73 19.65 -7.30
C GLY A 402 1.81 20.44 -8.24
N GLU A 403 2.05 20.40 -9.55
CA GLU A 403 1.16 21.01 -10.56
C GLU A 403 -0.20 20.30 -10.64
N LEU A 404 -0.21 18.96 -10.63
CA LEU A 404 -1.44 18.17 -10.58
C LEU A 404 -2.30 18.52 -9.35
N LEU A 405 -1.69 18.67 -8.16
CA LEU A 405 -2.38 19.08 -6.94
C LEU A 405 -3.01 20.48 -7.07
N LYS A 406 -2.34 21.42 -7.73
CA LYS A 406 -2.89 22.75 -8.02
C LYS A 406 -4.13 22.66 -8.91
N GLU A 407 -4.07 21.85 -9.97
CA GLU A 407 -5.21 21.70 -10.87
C GLU A 407 -6.40 20.98 -10.20
N ILE A 408 -6.15 19.95 -9.40
CA ILE A 408 -7.20 19.32 -8.57
C ILE A 408 -7.79 20.36 -7.61
N GLY A 409 -6.94 21.18 -6.98
CA GLY A 409 -7.37 22.28 -6.11
C GLY A 409 -8.28 23.28 -6.83
N LYS A 410 -7.95 23.65 -8.07
CA LYS A 410 -8.82 24.51 -8.90
C LYS A 410 -10.19 23.85 -9.14
N VAL A 411 -10.24 22.56 -9.49
CA VAL A 411 -11.50 21.83 -9.67
C VAL A 411 -12.35 21.84 -8.40
N LEU A 412 -11.75 21.65 -7.23
CA LEU A 412 -12.46 21.73 -5.95
C LEU A 412 -12.98 23.15 -5.66
N LYS A 413 -12.14 24.17 -5.88
CA LYS A 413 -12.47 25.59 -5.65
C LYS A 413 -13.55 26.14 -6.58
N LYS A 414 -13.73 25.56 -7.78
CA LYS A 414 -14.82 25.93 -8.71
C LYS A 414 -16.22 25.60 -8.18
N ARG A 415 -16.33 24.69 -7.21
CA ARG A 415 -17.63 24.26 -6.70
C ARG A 415 -18.29 25.38 -5.89
N GLU A 416 -19.56 25.64 -6.14
CA GLU A 416 -20.37 26.52 -5.31
C GLU A 416 -20.51 26.00 -3.88
N ILE A 417 -20.61 24.67 -3.73
CA ILE A 417 -20.68 23.98 -2.45
C ILE A 417 -19.40 23.14 -2.26
N PRO A 418 -18.59 23.41 -1.22
CA PRO A 418 -17.40 22.64 -0.91
C PRO A 418 -17.68 21.14 -0.88
N LEU A 419 -16.78 20.35 -1.45
CA LEU A 419 -16.96 18.91 -1.53
C LEU A 419 -16.91 18.31 -0.12
N LYS A 420 -17.92 17.50 0.22
CA LYS A 420 -17.96 16.81 1.51
C LYS A 420 -17.08 15.56 1.47
N ILE A 421 -16.11 15.50 2.37
CA ILE A 421 -15.12 14.42 2.44
C ILE A 421 -14.91 14.06 3.89
N ARG A 422 -15.00 12.78 4.26
CA ARG A 422 -14.70 12.35 5.64
C ARG A 422 -13.21 12.23 5.93
N GLN A 423 -12.45 11.70 4.98
CA GLN A 423 -11.00 11.49 5.12
C GLN A 423 -10.23 12.06 3.93
N LEU A 424 -9.24 12.90 4.23
CA LEU A 424 -8.25 13.37 3.27
C LEU A 424 -6.92 12.64 3.52
N SER A 425 -6.39 11.99 2.47
CA SER A 425 -5.08 11.35 2.49
C SER A 425 -4.20 11.96 1.41
N MET A 426 -3.08 12.59 1.77
CA MET A 426 -2.20 13.24 0.80
C MET A 426 -0.74 12.86 1.01
N GLY A 427 -0.10 12.40 -0.07
CA GLY A 427 1.34 12.55 -0.24
C GLY A 427 1.65 14.02 -0.50
N THR A 428 2.50 14.66 0.31
CA THR A 428 2.90 16.07 0.12
C THR A 428 4.38 16.31 0.44
N HIS A 429 5.04 17.26 -0.23
CA HIS A 429 6.40 17.69 0.12
C HIS A 429 6.44 18.94 1.00
N CYS A 430 5.38 19.73 1.00
CA CYS A 430 5.32 20.98 1.75
C CYS A 430 3.88 21.40 2.02
N GLN A 431 3.76 22.28 3.00
CA GLN A 431 2.51 22.89 3.40
C GLN A 431 1.73 23.55 2.25
N MET A 432 2.43 24.20 1.30
CA MET A 432 1.80 24.91 0.19
C MET A 432 0.98 23.97 -0.71
N GLU A 433 1.46 22.75 -0.95
CA GLU A 433 0.74 21.74 -1.73
C GLU A 433 -0.55 21.31 -1.04
N VAL A 434 -0.54 21.22 0.30
CA VAL A 434 -1.74 20.89 1.08
C VAL A 434 -2.75 22.05 1.03
N MET A 435 -2.27 23.28 1.09
CA MET A 435 -3.09 24.49 1.01
C MET A 435 -3.80 24.67 -0.34
N GLU A 436 -3.38 23.96 -1.39
CA GLU A 436 -4.13 23.94 -2.66
C GLU A 436 -5.44 23.16 -2.57
N ILE A 437 -5.50 22.17 -1.65
CA ILE A 437 -6.60 21.22 -1.54
C ILE A 437 -7.43 21.47 -0.27
N LEU A 438 -6.79 21.44 0.91
CA LEU A 438 -7.47 21.39 2.20
C LEU A 438 -8.51 22.51 2.40
N PRO A 439 -8.22 23.80 2.08
CA PRO A 439 -9.19 24.88 2.28
C PRO A 439 -10.44 24.78 1.38
N ALA A 440 -10.40 24.02 0.29
CA ALA A 440 -11.51 23.85 -0.65
C ALA A 440 -12.50 22.74 -0.22
N ILE A 441 -12.20 22.04 0.88
CA ILE A 441 -13.01 20.93 1.40
C ILE A 441 -13.98 21.46 2.45
N ASP A 442 -15.18 20.87 2.51
CA ASP A 442 -16.15 21.17 3.55
C ASP A 442 -15.61 20.82 4.95
N LYS A 443 -15.54 21.82 5.83
CA LYS A 443 -14.93 21.69 7.16
C LYS A 443 -15.68 20.76 8.11
N ASP A 444 -17.00 20.70 8.01
CA ASP A 444 -17.85 19.98 8.97
C ASP A 444 -17.87 18.47 8.70
N SER A 445 -17.72 18.08 7.43
CA SER A 445 -17.62 16.68 7.03
C SER A 445 -16.24 16.07 7.24
N LEU A 446 -15.15 16.86 7.20
CA LEU A 446 -13.79 16.36 7.33
C LEU A 446 -13.46 15.93 8.76
N LYS A 447 -13.21 14.62 8.94
CA LYS A 447 -12.90 14.01 10.24
C LYS A 447 -11.45 13.57 10.37
N ILE A 448 -10.83 13.14 9.28
CA ILE A 448 -9.50 12.53 9.30
C ILE A 448 -8.59 13.22 8.29
N ILE A 449 -7.45 13.69 8.77
CA ILE A 449 -6.38 14.26 7.94
C ILE A 449 -5.16 13.35 8.06
N LEU A 450 -4.69 12.84 6.92
CA LEU A 450 -3.53 11.96 6.83
C LEU A 450 -2.55 12.53 5.83
N PHE A 451 -1.34 12.84 6.30
CA PHE A 451 -0.22 13.23 5.46
C PHE A 451 0.86 12.16 5.48
N ALA A 452 1.38 11.82 4.31
CA ALA A 452 2.47 10.86 4.17
C ALA A 452 3.57 11.39 3.27
N CYS A 453 4.80 10.92 3.47
CA CYS A 453 5.88 11.21 2.53
C CYS A 453 5.48 10.70 1.13
N PRO A 454 5.61 11.51 0.07
CA PRO A 454 5.23 11.16 -1.31
C PRO A 454 6.01 9.99 -1.90
N SER A 455 7.05 9.49 -1.23
CA SER A 455 7.73 8.27 -1.62
C SER A 455 7.59 7.24 -0.51
N GLU A 456 6.68 6.28 -0.64
CA GLU A 456 6.53 5.16 0.31
C GLU A 456 7.83 4.32 0.46
N GLN A 457 8.83 4.55 -0.40
CA GLN A 457 10.18 3.99 -0.27
C GLN A 457 10.96 4.50 0.97
N LYS A 458 10.58 5.63 1.57
CA LYS A 458 11.20 6.13 2.80
C LYS A 458 10.35 5.80 4.03
N ARG A 459 9.97 4.52 4.19
CA ARG A 459 9.78 4.00 5.55
C ARG A 459 11.15 3.88 6.21
N LEU A 460 11.59 5.03 6.75
CA LEU A 460 12.65 5.21 7.73
C LEU A 460 14.00 4.62 7.27
N SER A 461 14.86 5.45 6.67
CA SER A 461 16.31 5.31 6.75
C SER A 461 16.87 6.57 7.45
N LEU A 462 17.23 6.44 8.72
CA LEU A 462 18.02 7.45 9.44
C LEU A 462 19.41 7.68 8.82
N ALA A 463 19.81 6.85 7.84
CA ALA A 463 21.09 6.95 7.15
C ALA A 463 21.17 8.13 6.16
N GLU A 464 20.06 8.78 5.81
CA GLU A 464 20.08 10.05 5.10
C GLU A 464 19.47 11.14 5.98
N ASN A 465 20.35 11.96 6.56
CA ASN A 465 20.15 13.17 7.37
C ASN A 465 19.29 14.28 6.70
N ASN A 466 18.25 13.95 5.94
CA ASN A 466 17.27 14.94 5.54
C ASN A 466 16.16 14.99 6.60
N ASP A 467 16.37 15.87 7.57
CA ASP A 467 15.32 16.48 8.38
C ASP A 467 14.27 17.08 7.43
N LEU A 468 13.32 16.25 6.97
CA LEU A 468 12.12 16.71 6.25
C LEU A 468 11.21 17.39 7.27
N LEU A 469 11.60 18.61 7.64
CA LEU A 469 10.83 19.49 8.50
C LEU A 469 9.58 19.94 7.76
N PHE A 470 8.43 19.53 8.27
CA PHE A 470 7.14 19.89 7.71
C PHE A 470 6.52 21.01 8.55
N LYS A 471 6.24 22.14 7.89
CA LYS A 471 5.60 23.29 8.50
C LYS A 471 4.09 23.11 8.55
N VAL A 472 3.49 23.49 9.67
CA VAL A 472 2.03 23.47 9.86
C VAL A 472 1.46 24.78 10.39
N ASP A 473 2.28 25.83 10.53
CA ASP A 473 1.88 27.16 11.01
C ASP A 473 0.58 27.69 10.36
N GLN A 474 0.51 27.80 9.03
CA GLN A 474 -0.71 28.18 8.28
C GLN A 474 -1.79 27.08 8.27
N LEU A 475 -1.41 25.79 8.31
CA LEU A 475 -2.40 24.69 8.23
C LEU A 475 -3.23 24.63 9.50
N SER A 476 -2.58 24.80 10.65
CA SER A 476 -3.20 24.85 11.97
C SER A 476 -4.24 25.97 12.11
N GLN A 477 -4.17 26.99 11.25
CA GLN A 477 -5.12 28.10 11.23
C GLN A 477 -6.39 27.82 10.41
N THR A 478 -6.39 26.81 9.55
CA THR A 478 -7.55 26.48 8.71
C THR A 478 -8.73 25.94 9.53
N ASP A 479 -9.94 26.23 9.07
CA ASP A 479 -11.16 25.71 9.69
C ASP A 479 -11.23 24.18 9.62
N GLN A 480 -10.75 23.59 8.53
CA GLN A 480 -10.70 22.15 8.31
C GLN A 480 -9.80 21.45 9.32
N TRP A 481 -8.62 22.03 9.60
CA TRP A 481 -7.73 21.52 10.65
C TRP A 481 -8.38 21.57 12.02
N LYS A 482 -8.99 22.72 12.37
CA LYS A 482 -9.64 22.97 13.67
C LYS A 482 -10.90 22.11 13.89
N SER A 483 -11.54 21.65 12.82
CA SER A 483 -12.77 20.84 12.89
C SER A 483 -12.52 19.33 12.85
N ALA A 484 -11.38 18.91 12.30
CA ALA A 484 -11.05 17.49 12.17
C ALA A 484 -10.85 16.81 13.54
N GLU A 485 -11.15 15.50 13.58
CA GLU A 485 -11.10 14.68 14.79
C GLU A 485 -9.79 13.89 14.91
N GLN A 486 -9.12 13.63 13.78
CA GLN A 486 -7.90 12.83 13.74
C GLN A 486 -6.86 13.43 12.81
N LEU A 487 -5.62 13.40 13.27
CA LEU A 487 -4.46 13.86 12.51
C LEU A 487 -3.36 12.79 12.54
N VAL A 488 -2.87 12.42 11.37
CA VAL A 488 -1.81 11.41 11.20
C VAL A 488 -0.75 11.94 10.25
N PHE A 489 0.51 11.96 10.70
CA PHE A 489 1.69 12.25 9.90
C PHE A 489 2.56 11.00 9.80
N TYR A 490 2.73 10.47 8.60
CA TYR A 490 3.71 9.43 8.30
C TYR A 490 4.98 10.05 7.74
N ASP A 491 6.12 9.70 8.35
CA ASP A 491 7.47 9.99 7.87
C ASP A 491 7.87 11.49 7.81
N PHE A 492 7.11 12.39 8.42
CA PHE A 492 7.46 13.82 8.57
C PHE A 492 7.83 14.20 9.99
N THR A 493 8.85 15.05 10.12
CA THR A 493 9.17 15.69 11.40
C THR A 493 8.49 17.05 11.43
N LEU A 494 7.60 17.31 12.39
CA LEU A 494 7.02 18.64 12.58
C LEU A 494 8.13 19.65 12.90
N LYS A 495 8.03 20.84 12.27
CA LYS A 495 8.98 21.92 12.51
C LYS A 495 8.63 22.72 13.75
N GLU A 496 7.35 23.03 13.92
CA GLU A 496 6.86 23.89 15.00
C GLU A 496 6.84 23.13 16.35
N PRO A 497 7.04 23.83 17.48
CA PRO A 497 6.85 23.26 18.81
C PRO A 497 5.42 22.74 19.01
N ILE A 498 5.25 21.67 19.78
CA ILE A 498 3.96 21.02 20.02
C ILE A 498 2.92 22.02 20.58
N GLU A 499 3.39 22.98 21.38
CA GLU A 499 2.59 24.04 21.99
C GLU A 499 1.93 24.97 20.96
N GLU A 500 2.53 25.13 19.79
CA GLU A 500 2.11 26.09 18.75
C GLU A 500 1.20 25.46 17.69
N VAL A 501 1.16 24.12 17.60
CA VAL A 501 0.46 23.40 16.51
C VAL A 501 -1.06 23.29 16.73
N ASN A 502 -1.54 23.65 17.92
CA ASN A 502 -2.95 23.53 18.33
C ASN A 502 -3.51 22.12 18.03
N ILE A 503 -3.09 21.14 18.83
CA ILE A 503 -3.43 19.71 18.61
C ILE A 503 -4.53 19.18 19.53
N PHE A 504 -4.85 19.85 20.63
CA PHE A 504 -5.67 19.26 21.71
C PHE A 504 -7.16 19.06 21.39
N HIS A 505 -7.65 19.63 20.30
CA HIS A 505 -9.01 19.38 19.81
C HIS A 505 -9.16 18.02 19.13
N PHE A 506 -8.06 17.42 18.66
CA PHE A 506 -8.07 16.09 18.06
C PHE A 506 -8.39 15.00 19.09
N SER A 507 -9.20 14.03 18.70
CA SER A 507 -9.48 12.81 19.47
C SER A 507 -8.32 11.82 19.35
N ASN A 508 -7.78 11.65 18.13
CA ASN A 508 -6.62 10.81 17.87
C ASN A 508 -5.51 11.58 17.16
N LEU A 509 -4.27 11.34 17.55
CA LEU A 509 -3.09 11.98 17.00
C LEU A 509 -1.97 10.95 16.79
N ASP A 510 -1.33 10.97 15.63
CA ASP A 510 -0.08 10.22 15.37
C ASP A 510 0.90 11.13 14.62
N ILE A 511 1.95 11.60 15.28
CA ILE A 511 2.89 12.59 14.74
C ILE A 511 4.34 12.24 15.11
N LEU A 512 5.29 12.79 14.36
CA LEU A 512 6.72 12.76 14.67
C LEU A 512 7.25 14.18 14.88
N VAL A 513 7.92 14.42 16.00
CA VAL A 513 8.60 15.67 16.34
C VAL A 513 10.11 15.47 16.37
N LYS A 514 10.88 16.57 16.27
CA LYS A 514 12.35 16.46 16.31
C LYS A 514 12.82 16.07 17.71
N THR A 515 12.45 16.88 18.69
CA THR A 515 12.91 16.76 20.08
C THR A 515 11.70 16.73 21.00
N LEU A 516 11.71 15.84 22.00
CA LEU A 516 10.73 15.82 23.08
C LEU A 516 11.42 16.06 24.42
N SER A 517 10.96 17.06 25.17
CA SER A 517 11.51 17.45 26.48
C SER A 517 10.58 17.05 27.63
N THR A 518 11.11 17.06 28.86
CA THR A 518 10.31 16.88 30.08
C THR A 518 9.11 17.85 30.14
N GLN A 519 9.32 19.11 29.77
CA GLN A 519 8.27 20.12 29.77
C GLN A 519 7.17 19.84 28.74
N ASN A 520 7.53 19.31 27.56
CA ASN A 520 6.51 18.92 26.58
C ASN A 520 5.63 17.77 27.12
N VAL A 521 6.22 16.80 27.82
CA VAL A 521 5.46 15.68 28.43
C VAL A 521 4.50 16.19 29.50
N PHE A 522 4.97 17.09 30.37
CA PHE A 522 4.13 17.73 31.38
C PHE A 522 2.99 18.56 30.75
N TYR A 523 3.30 19.34 29.71
CA TYR A 523 2.33 20.12 28.95
C TYR A 523 1.26 19.23 28.29
N LEU A 524 1.66 18.15 27.63
CA LEU A 524 0.76 17.18 27.01
C LEU A 524 -0.15 16.53 28.05
N LYS A 525 0.41 15.96 29.13
CA LYS A 525 -0.37 15.36 30.23
C LYS A 525 -1.42 16.34 30.75
N THR A 526 -0.99 17.56 31.09
CA THR A 526 -1.84 18.56 31.74
C THR A 526 -3.01 18.99 30.86
N ASN A 527 -2.78 19.17 29.56
CA ASN A 527 -3.84 19.57 28.63
C ASN A 527 -4.75 18.39 28.23
N LEU A 528 -4.20 17.18 28.08
CA LEU A 528 -4.99 16.00 27.76
C LEU A 528 -5.94 15.61 28.90
N LEU A 529 -5.56 15.82 30.16
CA LEU A 529 -6.45 15.61 31.32
C LEU A 529 -7.70 16.51 31.29
N LYS A 530 -7.63 17.64 30.59
CA LYS A 530 -8.75 18.59 30.44
C LYS A 530 -9.60 18.31 29.19
N SER A 531 -9.12 17.48 28.27
CA SER A 531 -9.80 17.22 27.00
C SER A 531 -10.87 16.13 27.15
N SER A 532 -12.12 16.48 26.88
CA SER A 532 -13.22 15.51 26.86
C SER A 532 -13.22 14.60 25.62
N LYS A 533 -12.59 15.04 24.53
CA LYS A 533 -12.55 14.35 23.22
C LYS A 533 -11.37 13.39 23.10
N PHE A 534 -10.28 13.62 23.83
CA PHE A 534 -9.05 12.83 23.76
C PHE A 534 -9.31 11.32 23.90
N GLN A 535 -8.75 10.54 22.97
CA GLN A 535 -8.76 9.08 22.98
C GLN A 535 -7.33 8.51 22.92
N LYS A 536 -6.52 8.90 21.94
CA LYS A 536 -5.17 8.35 21.79
C LYS A 536 -4.20 9.28 21.07
N TYR A 537 -3.09 9.63 21.72
CA TYR A 537 -2.01 10.44 21.14
C TYR A 537 -0.75 9.60 21.10
N LYS A 538 -0.19 9.45 19.91
CA LYS A 538 1.08 8.77 19.66
C LYS A 538 2.05 9.81 19.12
N ILE A 539 3.07 10.12 19.92
CA ILE A 539 4.06 11.13 19.57
C ILE A 539 5.40 10.45 19.47
N HIS A 540 5.89 10.38 18.26
CA HIS A 540 7.21 9.90 17.92
C HIS A 540 8.23 11.04 18.05
N PHE A 541 9.46 10.74 18.43
CA PHE A 541 10.54 11.73 18.51
C PHE A 541 11.90 11.12 18.17
N ARG A 542 12.77 11.94 17.57
CA ARG A 542 14.15 11.54 17.23
C ARG A 542 15.08 11.73 18.41
N GLU A 543 15.01 12.91 19.01
CA GLU A 543 15.84 13.36 20.11
C GLU A 543 15.02 13.48 21.40
N SER A 544 15.65 13.23 22.53
CA SER A 544 15.03 13.30 23.85
C SER A 544 15.88 14.17 24.75
N THR A 545 15.26 15.17 25.39
CA THR A 545 15.84 15.92 26.51
C THR A 545 15.07 15.65 27.80
N ILE A 546 14.29 14.55 27.83
CA ILE A 546 13.65 14.05 29.04
C ILE A 546 14.72 13.60 30.03
N ASP A 547 14.63 14.10 31.25
CA ASP A 547 15.55 13.87 32.36
C ASP A 547 14.79 13.45 33.64
N GLU A 548 15.51 13.32 34.75
CA GLU A 548 14.95 12.89 36.03
C GLU A 548 13.90 13.86 36.60
N SER A 549 13.92 15.14 36.19
CA SER A 549 12.92 16.14 36.59
C SER A 549 11.49 15.77 36.13
N LEU A 550 11.35 14.82 35.20
CA LEU A 550 10.05 14.27 34.84
C LEU A 550 9.33 13.67 36.05
N HIS A 551 10.06 13.01 36.94
CA HIS A 551 9.51 12.38 38.14
C HIS A 551 8.98 13.43 39.11
N GLU A 552 9.66 14.57 39.22
CA GLU A 552 9.20 15.71 40.03
C GLU A 552 7.94 16.37 39.43
N LEU A 553 7.86 16.47 38.09
CA LEU A 553 6.77 17.17 37.40
C LEU A 553 5.49 16.36 37.26
N ILE A 554 5.59 15.07 36.94
CA ILE A 554 4.40 14.23 36.71
C ILE A 554 4.21 13.13 37.75
N GLY A 555 5.18 12.90 38.63
CA GLY A 555 5.19 11.81 39.62
C GLY A 555 5.96 10.58 39.13
N ASP A 556 6.22 9.67 40.07
CA ASP A 556 6.90 8.40 39.78
C ASP A 556 6.07 7.50 38.85
N PRO A 557 6.73 6.71 37.98
CA PRO A 557 6.05 5.74 37.14
C PRO A 557 5.40 4.66 37.99
N TYR A 558 4.19 4.26 37.59
CA TYR A 558 3.54 3.08 38.16
C TYR A 558 4.38 1.82 37.94
N ARG A 559 4.99 1.70 36.76
CA ARG A 559 5.86 0.57 36.42
C ARG A 559 7.03 1.02 35.55
N THR A 560 8.23 0.64 35.96
CA THR A 560 9.45 0.73 35.15
C THR A 560 9.74 -0.67 34.59
N ILE A 561 9.66 -0.83 33.27
CA ILE A 561 10.00 -2.11 32.61
C ILE A 561 11.51 -2.19 32.36
N SER A 562 12.09 -1.05 31.97
CA SER A 562 13.54 -0.82 31.86
C SER A 562 13.81 0.67 32.02
N ASP A 563 15.07 1.08 32.10
CA ASP A 563 15.47 2.50 32.13
C ASP A 563 14.88 3.29 30.95
N GLU A 564 14.66 2.61 29.83
CA GLU A 564 14.16 3.16 28.58
C GLU A 564 12.65 2.97 28.38
N LYS A 565 11.93 2.26 29.27
CA LYS A 565 10.48 2.04 29.14
C LYS A 565 9.74 2.18 30.46
N LYS A 566 8.91 3.22 30.54
CA LYS A 566 8.21 3.65 31.77
C LYS A 566 6.71 3.83 31.51
N ILE A 567 5.88 3.52 32.52
CA ILE A 567 4.41 3.52 32.45
C ILE A 567 3.82 4.34 33.59
N TRP A 568 2.82 5.18 33.28
CA TRP A 568 2.04 5.94 34.26
C TRP A 568 0.54 5.81 34.02
N TYR A 569 -0.24 6.02 35.07
CA TYR A 569 -1.68 6.16 35.03
C TYR A 569 -2.10 7.42 35.79
N PHE A 570 -2.94 8.25 35.17
CA PHE A 570 -3.48 9.46 35.80
C PHE A 570 -5.00 9.50 35.66
N ARG A 571 -5.71 9.59 36.77
CA ARG A 571 -7.18 9.69 36.74
C ARG A 571 -7.61 10.99 36.07
N ILE A 572 -8.55 10.92 35.13
CA ILE A 572 -9.20 12.08 34.55
C ILE A 572 -10.24 12.60 35.57
N PRO A 573 -10.14 13.86 36.02
CA PRO A 573 -11.02 14.40 37.05
C PRO A 573 -12.51 14.20 36.72
N ASN A 574 -13.30 13.85 37.74
CA ASN A 574 -14.75 13.65 37.64
C ASN A 574 -15.20 12.56 36.64
N THR A 575 -14.32 11.59 36.35
CA THR A 575 -14.65 10.43 35.49
C THR A 575 -14.07 9.13 36.05
N ASN A 576 -14.51 8.01 35.47
CA ASN A 576 -13.93 6.67 35.69
C ASN A 576 -12.91 6.32 34.59
N TYR A 577 -12.32 7.33 33.96
CA TYR A 577 -11.29 7.15 32.94
C TYR A 577 -9.93 7.60 33.47
N PHE A 578 -8.89 6.98 32.92
CA PHE A 578 -7.50 7.30 33.19
C PHE A 578 -6.77 7.62 31.88
N ILE A 579 -5.73 8.45 31.97
CA ILE A 579 -4.70 8.56 30.95
C ILE A 579 -3.62 7.55 31.28
N HIS A 580 -3.48 6.55 30.42
CA HIS A 580 -2.37 5.61 30.41
C HIS A 580 -1.25 6.18 29.52
N ILE A 581 -0.09 6.42 30.11
CA ILE A 581 1.10 6.94 29.43
C ILE A 581 2.15 5.85 29.34
N VAL A 582 2.64 5.58 28.13
CA VAL A 582 3.78 4.69 27.88
C VAL A 582 4.88 5.50 27.21
N LEU A 583 6.00 5.70 27.91
CA LEU A 583 7.22 6.27 27.34
C LEU A 583 8.15 5.12 26.95
N ASP A 584 8.58 5.09 25.69
CA ASP A 584 9.51 4.11 25.15
C ASP A 584 10.63 4.84 24.39
N THR A 585 11.81 4.94 25.03
CA THR A 585 13.00 5.59 24.48
C THR A 585 13.99 4.59 23.87
N ARG A 586 13.63 3.31 23.75
CA ARG A 586 14.47 2.26 23.20
C ARG A 586 14.74 2.49 21.72
N TYR A 587 15.98 2.26 21.30
CA TYR A 587 16.35 2.25 19.88
C TYR A 587 15.95 0.91 19.25
N VAL A 588 14.72 0.81 18.76
CA VAL A 588 14.25 -0.40 18.05
C VAL A 588 14.60 -0.26 16.57
N LYS A 589 15.39 -1.18 15.99
CA LYS A 589 15.67 -1.15 14.55
C LYS A 589 14.50 -1.79 13.79
N ASN A 590 14.03 -1.10 12.76
CA ASN A 590 13.10 -1.62 11.79
C ASN A 590 13.83 -2.42 10.69
N ARG A 591 13.04 -2.87 9.73
CA ARG A 591 13.36 -3.76 8.62
C ARG A 591 14.47 -3.33 7.68
N ASN A 592 14.78 -2.04 7.67
CA ASN A 592 15.79 -1.48 6.78
C ASN A 592 17.09 -1.20 7.55
N GLY A 593 17.22 -1.71 8.79
CA GLY A 593 18.30 -1.36 9.70
C GLY A 593 18.16 0.04 10.31
N SER A 594 17.08 0.76 10.00
CA SER A 594 16.82 2.10 10.53
C SER A 594 16.17 2.03 11.89
N VAL A 595 16.62 2.85 12.82
CA VAL A 595 15.95 2.98 14.09
C VAL A 595 14.53 3.54 13.89
N THR A 596 13.52 2.87 14.46
CA THR A 596 12.21 3.46 14.69
C THR A 596 12.38 4.62 15.67
N PRO A 597 11.72 5.76 15.43
CA PRO A 597 11.75 6.85 16.38
C PRO A 597 11.26 6.38 17.76
N LYS A 598 11.84 6.96 18.81
CA LYS A 598 11.34 6.83 20.18
C LYS A 598 9.89 7.31 20.22
N SER A 599 9.12 6.89 21.22
CA SER A 599 7.72 7.29 21.28
C SER A 599 7.19 7.45 22.69
N ILE A 600 6.22 8.35 22.83
CA ILE A 600 5.35 8.44 23.99
C ILE A 600 3.91 8.28 23.52
N ILE A 601 3.17 7.42 24.20
CA ILE A 601 1.78 7.11 23.87
C ILE A 601 0.90 7.45 25.05
N PHE A 602 -0.08 8.32 24.83
CA PHE A 602 -1.14 8.62 25.77
C PHE A 602 -2.40 7.94 25.26
N THR A 603 -3.06 7.15 26.11
CA THR A 603 -4.33 6.48 25.77
C THR A 603 -5.34 6.71 26.88
N ARG A 604 -6.57 7.05 26.52
CA ARG A 604 -7.69 7.06 27.45
C ARG A 604 -8.17 5.62 27.66
N VAL A 605 -8.23 5.19 28.91
CA VAL A 605 -8.67 3.83 29.31
C VAL A 605 -9.70 3.93 30.41
N SER A 606 -10.68 3.02 30.44
CA SER A 606 -11.62 2.90 31.57
C SER A 606 -10.90 2.35 32.79
N GLU A 607 -11.47 2.59 33.98
CA GLU A 607 -10.92 2.09 35.25
C GLU A 607 -10.71 0.57 35.25
N GLU A 608 -11.64 -0.20 34.66
CA GLU A 608 -11.57 -1.66 34.47
C GLU A 608 -10.34 -2.13 33.68
N ASP A 609 -9.79 -1.29 32.80
CA ASP A 609 -8.59 -1.56 32.00
C ASP A 609 -7.30 -1.14 32.73
N THR A 610 -7.41 -0.68 33.97
CA THR A 610 -6.27 -0.28 34.80
C THR A 610 -5.86 -1.40 35.76
N PRO A 611 -4.58 -1.45 36.17
CA PRO A 611 -4.11 -2.43 37.15
C PRO A 611 -4.67 -2.22 38.56
N PHE A 612 -5.45 -1.16 38.80
CA PHE A 612 -6.07 -0.85 40.09
C PHE A 612 -7.49 -1.39 40.22
N PHE A 613 -8.06 -1.95 39.14
CA PHE A 613 -9.41 -2.49 39.18
C PHE A 613 -9.44 -3.83 39.89
N GLU A 614 -10.07 -3.84 41.07
CA GLU A 614 -10.48 -5.05 41.74
C GLU A 614 -11.95 -5.33 41.40
N PRO A 615 -12.27 -6.41 40.66
CA PRO A 615 -13.65 -6.74 40.39
C PRO A 615 -14.38 -7.02 41.71
N PRO A 616 -15.64 -6.58 41.87
CA PRO A 616 -16.38 -6.84 43.09
C PRO A 616 -16.45 -8.35 43.37
N ILE A 617 -16.02 -8.75 44.57
CA ILE A 617 -15.87 -10.13 45.06
C ILE A 617 -17.17 -10.98 44.97
N ASN A 618 -18.30 -10.42 44.52
CA ASN A 618 -19.62 -11.06 44.51
C ASN A 618 -20.15 -11.51 43.13
N GLN A 619 -19.31 -11.69 42.10
CA GLN A 619 -19.76 -12.31 40.83
C GLN A 619 -18.95 -13.54 40.38
N LEU A 620 -18.13 -14.14 41.24
CA LEU A 620 -17.52 -15.45 41.02
C LEU A 620 -18.11 -16.54 41.94
N ARG A 621 -19.44 -16.56 42.08
CA ARG A 621 -20.16 -17.76 42.50
C ARG A 621 -21.46 -17.89 41.72
N ILE A 622 -21.72 -19.14 41.30
CA ILE A 622 -22.91 -19.70 40.61
C ILE A 622 -22.78 -19.58 39.07
N ASN A 623 -22.65 -20.63 38.25
CA ASN A 623 -22.62 -22.10 38.42
C ASN A 623 -21.76 -22.70 37.30
#